data_AF-A0A937X5U3-F1
#
_entry.id   AF-A0A937X5U3-F1
#
_cell.length_a   1.000
_cell.length_b   1.000
_cell.length_c   1.000
_cell.angle_alpha   90.00
_cell.angle_beta   90.00
_cell.angle_gamma   90.00
#
_symmetry.space_group_name_H-M   'P 1'
#
loop_
_entity.id
_entity.type
_entity.pdbx_description
1 polymer ?
#
loop_
_entity_poly.entity_id
_entity_poly.type
_entity_poly.pdbx_seq_one_letter_code
_entity_poly.pdbx_strand_id
1 'polypeptide(L)'
;MTTERSGFSLVLVGEKLFALGGLGSSQGPFMAEWADVASDGTLSAFQFTGATASNCCNFQQGVALRPGNYLYTIYESRVDRADLN
;
A
#
# COMPACT_ATOMS: atom_id res chain seq x y z
N MET A 1 4.36 0.33 -11.13
CA MET A 1 3.52 -0.66 -10.43
C MET A 1 3.27 -1.83 -11.35
N THR A 2 3.13 -3.01 -10.77
CA THR A 2 2.86 -4.26 -11.48
C THR A 2 1.36 -4.50 -11.68
N THR A 3 0.53 -3.86 -10.86
CA THR A 3 -0.93 -3.93 -10.99
C THR A 3 -1.51 -2.58 -11.39
N GLU A 4 -2.34 -2.56 -12.44
CA GLU A 4 -3.17 -1.41 -12.77
C GLU A 4 -4.21 -1.20 -11.66
N ARG A 5 -4.24 0.00 -11.08
CA ARG A 5 -5.16 0.33 -9.98
C ARG A 5 -5.50 1.81 -9.97
N SER A 6 -6.70 2.14 -9.47
CA SER A 6 -7.21 3.50 -9.26
C SER A 6 -7.78 3.65 -7.84
N GLY A 7 -7.80 4.87 -7.30
CA GLY A 7 -8.32 5.13 -5.95
C GLY A 7 -7.53 4.43 -4.82
N PHE A 8 -6.27 4.10 -5.07
CA PHE A 8 -5.33 3.51 -4.10
C PHE A 8 -4.69 4.61 -3.23
N SER A 9 -4.17 4.23 -2.07
CA SER A 9 -3.40 5.14 -1.21
C SER A 9 -1.91 4.96 -1.44
N LEU A 10 -1.17 6.06 -1.39
CA LEU A 10 0.30 6.07 -1.33
C LEU A 10 0.77 6.47 0.06
N VAL A 11 1.74 5.73 0.61
CA VAL A 11 2.30 6.02 1.93
C VAL A 11 3.81 5.85 1.91
N LEU A 12 4.54 6.87 2.36
CA LEU A 12 6.00 6.82 2.49
C LEU A 12 6.39 6.41 3.92
N VAL A 13 7.11 5.30 4.06
CA VAL A 13 7.66 4.82 5.34
C VAL A 13 9.14 4.53 5.17
N GLY A 14 9.99 5.34 5.80
CA GLY A 14 11.42 5.22 5.54
C GLY A 14 11.73 5.68 4.12
N GLU A 15 12.55 4.87 3.47
CA GLU A 15 12.94 4.98 2.07
C GLU A 15 12.05 4.09 1.19
N LYS A 16 10.83 3.76 1.63
CA LYS A 16 9.91 2.90 0.88
C LYS A 16 8.58 3.58 0.67
N LEU A 17 8.13 3.61 -0.58
CA LEU A 17 6.82 4.07 -0.97
C LEU A 17 5.90 2.87 -1.18
N PHE A 18 4.83 2.81 -0.41
CA PHE A 18 3.82 1.74 -0.45
C PHE A 18 2.59 2.19 -1.21
N ALA A 19 2.08 1.33 -2.09
CA ALA A 19 0.80 1.46 -2.76
C ALA A 19 -0.18 0.44 -2.20
N LEU A 20 -1.29 0.92 -1.65
CA LEU A 20 -2.25 0.12 -0.88
C LEU A 20 -3.65 0.18 -1.49
N GLY A 21 -4.26 -1.00 -1.62
CA GLY A 21 -5.63 -1.16 -2.09
C GLY A 21 -5.86 -0.56 -3.47
N GLY A 22 -7.02 0.07 -3.63
CA GLY A 22 -7.54 0.57 -4.91
C GLY A 22 -8.34 -0.47 -5.68
N LEU A 23 -8.79 -0.07 -6.88
CA LEU A 23 -9.48 -0.90 -7.85
C LEU A 23 -8.65 -1.06 -9.12
N GLY A 24 -8.34 -2.29 -9.46
CA GLY A 24 -7.85 -2.68 -10.77
C GLY A 24 -8.93 -3.30 -11.64
N SER A 25 -8.53 -3.77 -12.82
CA SER A 25 -9.40 -4.43 -13.79
C SER A 25 -9.89 -5.81 -13.35
N SER A 26 -9.28 -6.43 -12.34
CA SER A 26 -9.70 -7.70 -11.74
C SER A 26 -10.35 -7.50 -10.37
N GLN A 27 -11.42 -8.25 -10.08
CA GLN A 27 -12.24 -8.13 -8.85
C GLN A 27 -11.62 -8.87 -7.63
N GLY A 28 -10.29 -8.90 -7.51
CA GLY A 28 -9.57 -9.64 -6.46
C GLY A 28 -8.88 -8.72 -5.44
N PRO A 29 -8.63 -9.19 -4.20
CA PRO A 29 -7.87 -8.44 -3.20
C PRO A 29 -6.51 -8.02 -3.74
N PHE A 30 -6.26 -6.71 -3.80
CA PHE A 30 -4.98 -6.20 -4.27
C PHE A 30 -3.92 -6.37 -3.21
N MET A 31 -2.86 -7.09 -3.57
CA MET A 31 -1.64 -7.12 -2.77
C MET A 31 -1.06 -5.70 -2.70
N ALA A 32 -0.58 -5.32 -1.52
CA ALA A 32 0.18 -4.10 -1.36
C ALA A 32 1.49 -4.21 -2.13
N GLU A 33 1.87 -3.14 -2.82
CA GLU A 33 3.13 -3.04 -3.55
C GLU A 33 4.01 -1.98 -2.90
N TRP A 34 5.33 -2.10 -3.07
CA TRP A 34 6.28 -1.11 -2.60
C TRP A 34 7.43 -0.90 -3.58
N ALA A 35 8.03 0.28 -3.52
CA ALA A 35 9.28 0.60 -4.22
C ALA A 35 10.23 1.31 -3.24
N ASP A 36 11.53 1.09 -3.41
CA ASP A 36 12.54 1.90 -2.73
C ASP A 36 12.53 3.31 -3.34
N VAL A 37 12.77 4.30 -2.48
CA VAL A 37 12.94 5.72 -2.81
C VAL A 37 14.40 6.04 -2.58
N ALA A 38 15.13 6.30 -3.66
CA ALA A 38 16.52 6.70 -3.58
C ALA A 38 16.65 8.12 -2.99
N SER A 39 17.88 8.50 -2.61
CA SER A 39 18.16 9.82 -2.03
C SER A 39 17.90 10.98 -2.99
N ASP A 40 17.87 10.73 -4.29
CA ASP A 40 17.49 11.69 -5.33
C ASP A 40 15.98 11.73 -5.62
N GLY A 41 15.18 10.94 -4.87
CA GLY A 41 13.74 10.83 -5.02
C GLY A 41 13.28 9.89 -6.13
N THR A 42 14.20 9.23 -6.84
CA THR A 42 13.83 8.23 -7.85
C THR A 42 13.27 6.97 -7.20
N LEU A 43 12.34 6.31 -7.90
CA LEU A 43 11.71 5.08 -7.43
C LEU A 43 12.34 3.86 -8.10
N SER A 44 12.57 2.80 -7.33
CA SER A 44 12.86 1.48 -7.89
C SER A 44 11.64 0.92 -8.64
N ALA A 45 11.81 -0.24 -9.26
CA ALA A 45 10.67 -1.04 -9.68
C ALA A 45 9.79 -1.39 -8.46
N PHE A 46 8.47 -1.37 -8.66
CA PHE A 46 7.51 -1.81 -7.66
C PHE A 46 7.51 -3.34 -7.56
N GLN A 47 7.38 -3.84 -6.34
CA GLN A 47 7.27 -5.26 -6.05
C GLN A 47 6.21 -5.52 -4.98
N PHE A 48 5.67 -6.74 -4.95
CA PHE A 48 4.66 -7.11 -3.96
C PHE A 48 5.27 -7.22 -2.56
N THR A 49 4.57 -6.71 -1.56
CA THR A 49 4.92 -6.86 -0.13
C THR A 49 4.71 -8.29 0.38
N GLY A 50 3.94 -9.11 -0.33
CA GLY A 50 3.41 -10.38 0.19
C GLY A 50 2.22 -10.21 1.15
N ALA A 51 1.99 -8.99 1.66
CA ALA A 51 0.83 -8.66 2.48
C ALA A 51 -0.39 -8.41 1.60
N THR A 52 -1.47 -9.13 1.87
CA THR A 52 -2.79 -8.88 1.30
C THR A 52 -3.47 -7.81 2.14
N ALA A 53 -3.77 -6.66 1.52
CA ALA A 53 -4.77 -5.78 2.09
C ALA A 53 -6.13 -6.48 1.88
N SER A 54 -6.69 -7.05 2.95
CA SER A 54 -8.05 -7.58 2.87
C SER A 54 -9.00 -6.43 2.54
N ASN A 55 -9.88 -6.67 1.58
CA ASN A 55 -10.91 -5.74 1.10
C ASN A 55 -10.40 -4.68 0.11
N CYS A 56 -10.70 -4.96 -1.17
CA CYS A 56 -10.88 -3.96 -2.21
C CYS A 56 -11.99 -3.02 -1.75
N CYS A 57 -11.64 -1.86 -1.22
CA CYS A 57 -12.60 -0.81 -0.96
C CYS A 57 -12.04 0.49 -1.52
N ASN A 58 -12.85 1.09 -2.38
CA ASN A 58 -12.56 2.32 -3.10
C ASN A 58 -12.27 3.42 -2.08
N PHE A 59 -11.27 4.26 -2.36
CA PHE A 59 -10.94 5.43 -1.54
C PHE A 59 -10.35 5.11 -0.16
N GLN A 60 -9.33 4.26 -0.11
CA GLN A 60 -8.55 4.09 1.12
C GLN A 60 -7.80 5.39 1.46
N GLN A 61 -7.88 5.83 2.71
CA GLN A 61 -6.88 6.73 3.29
C GLN A 61 -5.90 5.86 4.08
N GLY A 62 -4.68 5.73 3.58
CA GLY A 62 -3.61 4.99 4.26
C GLY A 62 -2.90 5.89 5.27
N VAL A 63 -2.68 5.39 6.49
CA VAL A 63 -1.88 6.05 7.52
C VAL A 63 -0.76 5.09 7.94
N ALA A 64 0.49 5.50 7.74
CA ALA A 64 1.63 4.81 8.36
C ALA A 64 1.91 5.38 9.74
N LEU A 65 2.10 4.50 10.72
CA LEU A 65 2.59 4.87 12.04
C LEU A 65 3.96 4.22 12.25
N ARG A 66 4.97 5.07 12.51
CA ARG A 66 6.37 4.64 12.65
C ARG A 66 6.76 3.97 13.98
N PRO A 67 6.01 3.99 15.09
CA PRO A 67 6.33 3.08 16.19
C PRO A 67 5.70 1.71 15.89
N GLY A 68 6.49 0.77 15.37
CA GLY A 68 6.10 -0.65 15.29
C GLY A 68 6.15 -1.34 13.91
N ASN A 69 6.59 -0.68 12.84
CA ASN A 69 6.61 -1.26 11.47
C ASN A 69 5.24 -1.73 10.96
N TYR A 70 4.17 -1.01 11.31
CA TYR A 70 2.82 -1.34 10.86
C TYR A 70 2.26 -0.28 9.92
N LEU A 71 1.59 -0.74 8.88
CA LEU A 71 0.83 0.10 7.96
C LEU A 71 -0.65 -0.15 8.21
N TYR A 72 -1.38 0.91 8.53
CA TYR A 72 -2.81 0.84 8.77
C TYR A 72 -3.54 1.52 7.61
N THR A 73 -4.54 0.84 7.06
CA THR A 73 -5.49 1.46 6.15
C THR A 73 -6.79 1.70 6.89
N ILE A 74 -7.33 2.91 6.75
CA ILE A 74 -8.64 3.27 7.28
C ILE A 74 -9.57 3.42 6.10
N TYR A 75 -10.69 2.69 6.14
CA TYR A 75 -11.80 2.82 5.21
C TYR A 75 -13.11 2.59 5.95
N GLU A 76 -14.24 2.92 5.32
CA GLU A 76 -15.56 3.01 5.96
C GLU A 76 -15.81 1.86 6.97
N SER A 77 -15.69 2.20 8.26
CA SER A 77 -15.88 1.35 9.46
C SER A 77 -14.86 0.23 9.75
N ARG A 78 -13.73 0.12 9.03
CA ARG A 78 -12.74 -0.96 9.22
C ARG A 78 -11.30 -0.46 9.25
N VAL A 79 -10.48 -1.15 10.04
CA VAL A 79 -9.03 -0.93 10.15
C VAL A 79 -8.34 -2.25 9.83
N ASP A 80 -7.50 -2.26 8.80
CA ASP A 80 -6.65 -3.39 8.49
C ASP A 80 -5.18 -3.07 8.81
N ARG A 81 -4.44 -4.09 9.23
CA ARG A 81 -3.01 -4.02 9.58
C ARG A 81 -2.21 -4.86 8.58
N ALA A 82 -1.15 -4.27 8.04
CA ALA A 82 -0.10 -5.00 7.34
C ALA A 82 1.21 -4.91 8.13
N ASP A 83 1.87 -6.06 8.30
CA ASP A 83 3.18 -6.16 8.92
C ASP A 83 4.27 -5.86 7.89
N LEU A 84 5.09 -4.84 8.16
CA LEU A 84 6.25 -4.50 7.34
C LEU A 84 7.48 -5.23 7.88
N ASN A 85 7.59 -6.53 7.56
CA ASN A 85 8.81 -7.31 7.79
C ASN A 85 9.87 -6.99 6.75
#